data_AF-A0A1F7N167-F1
#
_entry.id   AF-A0A1F7N167-F1
#
_cell.length_a   1.000
_cell.length_b   1.000
_cell.length_c   1.000
_cell.angle_alpha   90.00
_cell.angle_beta   90.00
_cell.angle_gamma   90.00
#
_symmetry.space_group_name_H-M   'P 1'
#
loop_
_entity.id
_entity.type
_entity.pdbx_description
1 polymer ?
#
loop_
_entity_poly.entity_id
_entity_poly.type
_entity_poly.pdbx_seq_one_letter_code
_entity_poly.pdbx_strand_id
1 'polypeptide(L)'
;MWVVRHAWHTGLVVRSADVAAEAWPAREDFPGAEYLEVGWGDRDFYQAPEGTLWLALKATLWPTASVLHVAAFRGPPERFFVGSDVVAVALSGRGFRRLATFVADAHARDEGGRAVRLGRGKYGASRFYLGRERYVLTTCNVWTARALRAAGLPITPAWALTAGNVMFQVRRAGGAPAGGSP
;
A
#
# COMPACT_ATOMS: atom_id res chain seq x y z
N MET A 1 -9.47 6.39 -5.30
CA MET A 1 -8.42 5.79 -4.46
C MET A 1 -7.57 6.92 -3.87
N TRP A 2 -6.74 6.65 -2.86
CA TRP A 2 -5.83 7.64 -2.27
C TRP A 2 -4.43 7.09 -2.08
N VAL A 3 -3.43 7.96 -2.19
CA VAL A 3 -2.05 7.67 -1.80
C VAL A 3 -1.81 8.38 -0.48
N VAL A 4 -1.35 7.64 0.52
CA VAL A 4 -1.05 8.15 1.86
C VAL A 4 0.45 8.12 2.06
N ARG A 5 1.02 9.18 2.61
CA ARG A 5 2.40 9.23 3.07
C ARG A 5 2.47 9.16 4.59
N HIS A 6 3.14 8.13 5.08
CA HIS A 6 3.51 7.93 6.48
C HIS A 6 4.99 8.24 6.65
N ALA A 7 5.34 9.46 7.09
CA ALA A 7 6.72 9.95 7.26
C ALA A 7 7.68 9.66 6.07
N TRP A 8 8.26 8.46 6.02
CA TRP A 8 9.22 7.96 5.03
C TRP A 8 8.66 6.91 4.04
N HIS A 9 7.47 6.34 4.26
CA HIS A 9 6.83 5.38 3.36
C HIS A 9 5.49 5.86 2.80
N THR A 10 5.03 5.17 1.77
CA THR A 10 3.71 5.40 1.15
C THR A 10 2.85 4.14 1.20
N GLY A 11 1.55 4.34 1.22
CA GLY A 11 0.51 3.31 1.16
C GLY A 11 -0.60 3.70 0.19
N LEU A 12 -1.39 2.71 -0.22
CA LEU A 12 -2.54 2.89 -1.10
C LEU A 12 -3.81 2.65 -0.32
N VAL A 13 -4.78 3.55 -0.45
CA VAL A 13 -6.11 3.39 0.13
C VAL A 13 -7.13 3.23 -0.98
N VAL A 14 -7.99 2.24 -0.84
CA VAL A 14 -9.14 2.03 -1.71
C VAL A 14 -10.40 1.89 -0.88
N ARG A 15 -11.57 2.22 -1.46
CA ARG A 15 -12.84 1.83 -0.87
C ARG A 15 -12.95 0.32 -1.01
N SER A 16 -13.32 -0.37 0.07
CA SER A 16 -13.51 -1.81 0.03
C SER A 16 -14.55 -2.17 -1.04
N ALA A 17 -15.66 -1.44 -1.09
CA ALA A 17 -16.77 -1.68 -2.04
C ALA A 17 -16.35 -1.71 -3.53
N ASP A 18 -15.29 -0.99 -3.91
CA ASP A 18 -14.82 -0.91 -5.29
C ASP A 18 -13.98 -2.14 -5.69
N VAL A 19 -13.45 -2.88 -4.71
CA VAL A 19 -12.64 -4.09 -4.90
C VAL A 19 -13.56 -5.30 -4.95
N ALA A 20 -13.62 -6.00 -6.09
CA ALA A 20 -14.33 -7.28 -6.17
C ALA A 20 -13.83 -8.24 -5.07
N ALA A 21 -14.74 -8.96 -4.42
CA ALA A 21 -14.41 -9.77 -3.24
C ALA A 21 -13.32 -10.80 -3.53
N GLU A 22 -13.35 -11.38 -4.73
CA GLU A 22 -12.43 -12.39 -5.23
C GLU A 22 -11.10 -11.80 -5.69
N ALA A 23 -11.07 -10.49 -5.98
CA ALA A 23 -9.90 -9.82 -6.54
C ALA A 23 -8.84 -9.53 -5.48
N TRP A 24 -9.18 -9.43 -4.19
CA TRP A 24 -8.21 -9.13 -3.13
C TRP A 24 -8.41 -10.02 -1.90
N PRO A 25 -7.59 -11.08 -1.74
CA PRO A 25 -7.78 -12.10 -0.70
C PRO A 25 -7.81 -11.56 0.73
N ALA A 26 -7.10 -10.47 1.04
CA ALA A 26 -7.10 -9.87 2.37
C ALA A 26 -8.45 -9.23 2.76
N ARG A 27 -9.36 -8.98 1.82
CA ARG A 27 -10.67 -8.36 2.11
C ARG A 27 -11.54 -9.24 3.00
N GLU A 28 -11.46 -10.56 2.85
CA GLU A 28 -12.24 -11.53 3.64
C GLU A 28 -12.00 -11.40 5.15
N ASP A 29 -10.81 -10.94 5.55
CA ASP A 29 -10.42 -10.75 6.94
C ASP A 29 -11.05 -9.50 7.58
N PHE A 30 -11.64 -8.61 6.78
CA PHE A 30 -12.16 -7.32 7.22
C PHE A 30 -13.61 -7.09 6.77
N PRO A 31 -14.56 -7.94 7.20
CA PRO A 31 -15.96 -7.76 6.85
C PRO A 31 -16.48 -6.41 7.36
N GLY A 32 -17.09 -5.63 6.48
CA GLY A 32 -17.68 -4.32 6.81
C GLY A 32 -16.68 -3.16 6.91
N ALA A 33 -15.44 -3.32 6.47
CA ALA A 33 -14.50 -2.22 6.27
C ALA A 33 -15.00 -1.27 5.17
N GLU A 34 -14.95 0.05 5.39
CA GLU A 34 -15.28 1.03 4.34
C GLU A 34 -14.08 1.24 3.41
N TYR A 35 -12.88 1.27 3.99
CA TYR A 35 -11.62 1.41 3.28
C TYR A 35 -10.62 0.34 3.70
N LEU A 36 -9.74 0.02 2.77
CA LEU A 36 -8.53 -0.76 3.00
C LEU A 36 -7.33 0.10 2.62
N GLU A 37 -6.39 0.23 3.56
CA GLU A 37 -5.04 0.69 3.28
C GLU A 37 -4.12 -0.51 3.07
N VAL A 38 -3.21 -0.41 2.12
CA VAL A 38 -2.17 -1.40 1.87
C VAL A 38 -0.82 -0.75 1.70
N GLY A 39 0.16 -1.28 2.44
CA GLY A 39 1.57 -1.06 2.24
C GLY A 39 2.27 -2.38 1.95
N TRP A 40 3.37 -2.31 1.20
CA TRP A 40 4.26 -3.44 0.95
C TRP A 40 5.65 -3.10 1.44
N GLY A 41 6.33 -4.06 2.04
CA GLY A 41 7.71 -3.88 2.46
C GLY A 41 8.39 -5.18 2.85
N ASP A 42 9.60 -5.03 3.35
CA ASP A 42 10.40 -6.14 3.87
C ASP A 42 9.77 -6.73 5.14
N ARG A 43 9.72 -8.06 5.27
CA ARG A 43 9.11 -8.77 6.40
C ARG A 43 9.68 -8.36 7.75
N ASP A 44 11.00 -8.34 7.84
CA ASP A 44 11.71 -8.16 9.11
C ASP A 44 11.66 -6.68 9.52
N PHE A 45 11.70 -5.76 8.54
CA PHE A 45 11.57 -4.33 8.82
C PHE A 45 10.12 -3.90 9.09
N TYR A 46 9.16 -4.35 8.28
CA TYR A 46 7.77 -3.94 8.48
C TYR A 46 7.17 -4.46 9.79
N GLN A 47 7.77 -5.47 10.43
CA GLN A 47 7.35 -5.96 11.75
C GLN A 47 8.21 -5.41 12.90
N ALA A 48 9.28 -4.67 12.62
CA ALA A 48 10.13 -4.05 13.63
C ALA A 48 9.46 -2.80 14.28
N PRO A 49 9.81 -2.47 15.54
CA PRO A 49 9.39 -1.22 16.20
C PRO A 49 9.72 0.05 15.38
N GLU A 50 8.88 1.08 15.46
CA GLU A 50 8.94 2.28 14.58
C GLU A 50 10.31 2.99 14.53
N GLY A 51 11.03 3.09 15.65
CA GLY A 51 12.37 3.70 15.68
C GLY A 51 13.46 2.83 15.05
N THR A 52 13.30 1.50 15.11
CA THR A 52 14.27 0.54 14.54
C THR A 52 14.11 0.37 13.04
N LEU A 53 12.92 0.64 12.51
CA LEU A 53 12.58 0.50 11.11
C LEU A 53 13.43 1.40 10.20
N TRP A 54 13.68 2.65 10.60
CA TRP A 54 14.55 3.57 9.84
C TRP A 54 16.02 3.13 9.83
N LEU A 55 16.51 2.66 10.98
CA LEU A 55 17.87 2.15 11.13
C LEU A 55 18.06 0.85 10.35
N ALA A 56 17.08 -0.05 10.42
CA ALA A 56 17.11 -1.32 9.73
C ALA A 56 17.02 -1.14 8.21
N LEU A 57 16.11 -0.29 7.70
CA LEU A 57 16.02 0.06 6.27
C LEU A 57 17.35 0.57 5.69
N LYS A 58 18.11 1.34 6.47
CA LYS A 58 19.45 1.80 6.08
C LYS A 58 20.51 0.70 6.14
N ALA A 59 20.36 -0.26 7.04
CA ALA A 59 21.36 -1.25 7.36
C ALA A 59 21.31 -2.50 6.46
N THR A 60 20.19 -2.77 5.79
CA THR A 60 19.95 -4.07 5.15
C THR A 60 19.67 -3.95 3.66
N LEU A 61 20.70 -4.21 2.87
CA LEU A 61 20.64 -4.42 1.42
C LEU A 61 20.49 -5.92 1.06
N TRP A 62 19.99 -6.75 1.97
CA TRP A 62 19.91 -8.21 1.81
C TRP A 62 18.50 -8.68 1.41
N PRO A 63 18.34 -9.66 0.50
CA PRO A 63 17.03 -10.17 0.12
C PRO A 63 16.30 -10.89 1.27
N THR A 64 15.19 -10.33 1.74
CA THR A 64 14.25 -11.02 2.63
C THR A 64 12.93 -11.32 1.92
N ALA A 65 12.04 -12.07 2.58
CA ALA A 65 10.66 -12.17 2.15
C ALA A 65 9.97 -10.81 2.29
N SER A 66 9.10 -10.46 1.35
CA SER A 66 8.25 -9.28 1.53
C SER A 66 6.99 -9.59 2.33
N VAL A 67 6.32 -8.54 2.79
CA VAL A 67 5.01 -8.58 3.43
C VAL A 67 4.11 -7.49 2.89
N LEU A 68 2.81 -7.76 2.94
CA LEU A 68 1.79 -6.72 2.85
C LEU A 68 1.24 -6.44 4.24
N HIS A 69 1.18 -5.17 4.59
CA HIS A 69 0.40 -4.68 5.72
C HIS A 69 -0.92 -4.15 5.18
N VAL A 70 -2.03 -4.72 5.65
CA VAL A 70 -3.37 -4.27 5.25
C VAL A 70 -4.12 -3.80 6.48
N ALA A 71 -4.62 -2.57 6.44
CA ALA A 71 -5.39 -1.97 7.52
C ALA A 71 -6.80 -1.60 7.06
N ALA A 72 -7.80 -2.04 7.83
CA ALA A 72 -9.20 -1.72 7.61
C ALA A 72 -9.65 -0.59 8.51
N PHE A 73 -10.42 0.35 7.95
CA PHE A 73 -10.96 1.47 8.70
C PHE A 73 -12.27 2.01 8.10
N ARG A 74 -12.86 2.98 8.81
CA ARG A 74 -14.11 3.66 8.46
C ARG A 74 -13.93 5.17 8.52
N GLY A 75 -14.73 5.88 7.73
CA GLY A 75 -14.67 7.34 7.61
C GLY A 75 -13.59 7.83 6.64
N PRO A 76 -13.60 9.14 6.33
CA PRO A 76 -12.75 9.71 5.29
C PRO A 76 -11.25 9.48 5.55
N PRO A 77 -10.45 9.07 4.54
CA PRO A 77 -9.02 8.79 4.71
C PRO A 77 -8.22 9.92 5.37
N GLU A 78 -8.52 11.18 5.03
CA GLU A 78 -7.88 12.36 5.60
C GLU A 78 -8.15 12.55 7.09
N ARG A 79 -9.27 12.03 7.60
CA ARG A 79 -9.59 12.03 9.04
C ARG A 79 -9.01 10.85 9.78
N PHE A 80 -8.82 9.72 9.09
CA PHE A 80 -8.20 8.54 9.70
C PHE A 80 -6.67 8.71 9.81
N PHE A 81 -6.04 9.29 8.78
CA PHE A 81 -4.60 9.55 8.72
C PHE A 81 -4.26 11.01 9.05
N VAL A 82 -4.71 11.49 10.21
CA VAL A 82 -4.43 12.88 10.65
C VAL A 82 -2.93 13.16 10.67
N GLY A 83 -2.52 14.30 10.13
CA GLY A 83 -1.11 14.71 10.06
C GLY A 83 -0.31 14.02 8.95
N SER A 84 -0.91 13.11 8.19
CA SER A 84 -0.31 12.51 6.99
C SER A 84 -0.68 13.29 5.73
N ASP A 85 0.18 13.23 4.72
CA ASP A 85 -0.15 13.75 3.39
C ASP A 85 -1.00 12.70 2.65
N VAL A 86 -2.25 13.04 2.36
CA VAL A 86 -3.23 12.16 1.70
C VAL A 86 -3.65 12.80 0.38
N VAL A 87 -3.42 12.10 -0.73
CA VAL A 87 -3.74 12.59 -2.07
C VAL A 87 -4.76 11.67 -2.73
N ALA A 88 -5.93 12.21 -3.07
CA ALA A 88 -6.95 11.54 -3.85
C ALA A 88 -6.51 11.43 -5.31
N VAL A 89 -6.71 10.24 -5.88
CA VAL A 89 -6.37 9.92 -7.26
C VAL A 89 -7.58 9.31 -7.96
N ALA A 90 -7.98 9.92 -9.06
CA ALA A 90 -8.99 9.39 -9.95
C ALA A 90 -8.38 8.32 -10.86
N LEU A 91 -9.00 7.15 -10.92
CA LEU A 91 -8.62 6.06 -11.81
C LEU A 91 -9.80 5.73 -12.73
N SER A 92 -9.50 5.40 -13.98
CA SER A 92 -10.47 4.70 -14.82
C SER A 92 -10.81 3.34 -14.21
N GLY A 93 -12.02 2.80 -14.48
CA GLY A 93 -12.38 1.46 -14.01
C GLY A 93 -11.40 0.38 -14.43
N ARG A 94 -10.83 0.47 -15.65
CA ARG A 94 -9.74 -0.42 -16.10
C ARG A 94 -8.47 -0.25 -15.26
N GLY A 95 -8.09 0.99 -14.96
CA GLY A 95 -6.94 1.30 -14.13
C GLY A 95 -7.08 0.76 -12.71
N PHE A 96 -8.27 0.91 -12.12
CA PHE A 96 -8.56 0.37 -10.79
C PHE A 96 -8.49 -1.16 -10.77
N ARG A 97 -9.04 -1.86 -11.77
CA ARG A 97 -8.90 -3.33 -11.85
C ARG A 97 -7.44 -3.77 -11.94
N ARG A 98 -6.61 -3.09 -12.75
CA ARG A 98 -5.17 -3.39 -12.81
C ARG A 98 -4.47 -3.13 -11.49
N LEU A 99 -4.85 -2.08 -10.76
CA LEU A 99 -4.35 -1.81 -9.42
C LEU A 99 -4.71 -2.95 -8.45
N ALA A 100 -5.99 -3.37 -8.43
CA ALA A 100 -6.45 -4.46 -7.58
C ALA A 100 -5.72 -5.76 -7.88
N THR A 101 -5.57 -6.13 -9.17
CA THR A 101 -4.78 -7.29 -9.59
C THR A 101 -3.31 -7.19 -9.15
N PHE A 102 -2.68 -6.02 -9.32
CA PHE A 102 -1.30 -5.82 -8.89
C PHE A 102 -1.12 -6.07 -7.38
N VAL A 103 -2.05 -5.57 -6.56
CA VAL A 103 -2.03 -5.79 -5.11
C VAL A 103 -2.34 -7.26 -4.77
N ALA A 104 -3.25 -7.89 -5.49
CA ALA A 104 -3.59 -9.30 -5.31
C ALA A 104 -2.39 -10.21 -5.59
N ASP A 105 -1.69 -9.98 -6.70
CA ASP A 105 -0.53 -10.74 -7.16
C ASP A 105 0.69 -10.52 -6.26
N ALA A 106 0.70 -9.46 -5.45
CA ALA A 106 1.73 -9.24 -4.46
C ALA A 106 1.59 -10.20 -3.26
N HIS A 107 0.43 -10.79 -2.99
CA HIS A 107 0.25 -11.75 -1.90
C HIS A 107 0.80 -13.13 -2.29
N ALA A 108 1.56 -13.74 -1.37
CA ALA A 108 1.80 -15.18 -1.41
C ALA A 108 0.51 -15.91 -1.02
N ARG A 109 0.22 -17.01 -1.70
CA ARG A 109 -1.00 -17.80 -1.51
C ARG A 109 -0.67 -19.20 -0.97
N ASP A 110 -1.54 -19.72 -0.12
CA ASP A 110 -1.52 -21.12 0.32
C ASP A 110 -2.04 -22.05 -0.79
N GLU A 111 -2.01 -23.36 -0.55
CA GLU A 111 -2.52 -24.38 -1.48
C GLU A 111 -4.01 -24.20 -1.81
N GLY A 112 -4.77 -23.54 -0.92
CA GLY A 112 -6.18 -23.17 -1.12
C GLY A 112 -6.39 -21.85 -1.85
N GLY A 113 -5.32 -21.20 -2.33
CA GLY A 113 -5.39 -19.93 -3.06
C GLY A 113 -5.61 -18.70 -2.18
N ARG A 114 -5.61 -18.84 -0.85
CA ARG A 114 -5.83 -17.73 0.11
C ARG A 114 -4.51 -17.06 0.46
N ALA A 115 -4.55 -15.77 0.81
CA ALA A 115 -3.35 -15.08 1.25
C ALA A 115 -2.79 -15.65 2.56
N VAL A 116 -1.49 -15.92 2.60
CA VAL A 116 -0.80 -16.46 3.78
C VAL A 116 -0.71 -15.37 4.86
N ARG A 117 -1.40 -15.59 5.98
CA ARG A 117 -1.45 -14.66 7.13
C ARG A 117 -0.20 -14.83 8.00
N LEU A 118 0.43 -13.73 8.39
CA LEU A 118 1.61 -13.74 9.28
C LEU A 118 1.31 -13.30 10.71
N GLY A 119 0.25 -12.51 10.93
CA GLY A 119 -0.12 -12.07 12.28
C GLY A 119 -0.80 -10.70 12.30
N ARG A 120 -1.04 -10.17 13.50
CA ARG A 120 -1.64 -8.84 13.70
C ARG A 120 -0.77 -7.76 13.08
N GLY A 121 -1.39 -6.76 12.48
CA GLY A 121 -0.69 -5.61 11.92
C GLY A 121 -0.35 -4.55 12.98
N LYS A 122 0.24 -3.43 12.52
CA LYS A 122 0.77 -2.37 13.39
C LYS A 122 -0.27 -1.53 14.12
N TYR A 123 -1.40 -1.26 13.48
CA TYR A 123 -2.37 -0.29 13.99
C TYR A 123 -3.81 -0.65 13.61
N GLY A 124 -4.77 -0.20 14.41
CA GLY A 124 -6.19 -0.43 14.17
C GLY A 124 -6.54 -1.90 13.90
N ALA A 125 -7.58 -2.12 13.08
CA ALA A 125 -7.89 -3.44 12.55
C ALA A 125 -6.98 -3.73 11.36
N SER A 126 -5.78 -4.25 11.60
CA SER A 126 -4.83 -4.59 10.54
C SER A 126 -4.17 -5.95 10.69
N ARG A 127 -3.60 -6.45 9.59
CA ARG A 127 -2.93 -7.76 9.50
C ARG A 127 -1.73 -7.70 8.55
N PHE A 128 -0.73 -8.54 8.84
CA PHE A 128 0.36 -8.83 7.91
C PHE A 128 0.08 -10.09 7.09
N TYR A 129 0.43 -10.03 5.80
CA TYR A 129 0.38 -11.14 4.87
C TYR A 129 1.75 -11.34 4.23
N LEU A 130 2.12 -12.59 3.93
CA LEU A 130 3.35 -12.89 3.22
C LEU A 130 3.25 -12.38 1.78
N GLY A 131 4.30 -11.69 1.32
CA GLY A 131 4.41 -11.22 -0.05
C GLY A 131 5.07 -12.27 -0.96
N ARG A 132 4.67 -12.29 -2.23
CA ARG A 132 5.15 -13.25 -3.23
C ARG A 132 6.58 -12.96 -3.71
N GLU A 133 6.94 -11.68 -3.83
CA GLU A 133 8.25 -11.27 -4.36
C GLU A 133 9.31 -11.18 -3.25
N ARG A 134 10.55 -11.51 -3.59
CA ARG A 134 11.71 -11.28 -2.71
C ARG A 134 12.09 -9.80 -2.74
N TYR A 135 12.45 -9.25 -1.59
CA TYR A 135 12.88 -7.87 -1.41
C TYR A 135 14.32 -7.69 -1.93
N VAL A 136 14.54 -7.68 -3.26
CA VAL A 136 15.92 -7.60 -3.79
C VAL A 136 16.33 -6.16 -4.09
N LEU A 137 15.43 -5.29 -4.57
CA LEU A 137 15.72 -3.88 -4.91
C LEU A 137 14.48 -2.95 -4.88
N THR A 138 13.34 -3.42 -4.37
CA THR A 138 12.09 -2.67 -4.40
C THR A 138 11.83 -2.12 -3.01
N THR A 139 11.84 -0.81 -2.80
CA THR A 139 11.37 -0.22 -1.53
C THR A 139 9.84 -0.11 -1.54
N CYS A 140 9.23 0.14 -0.38
CA CYS A 140 7.79 0.45 -0.26
C CYS A 140 7.36 1.55 -1.24
N ASN A 141 8.18 2.60 -1.42
CA ASN A 141 7.90 3.70 -2.32
C ASN A 141 7.95 3.29 -3.80
N VAL A 142 8.94 2.47 -4.19
CA VAL A 142 9.04 1.93 -5.55
C VAL A 142 7.87 0.97 -5.83
N TRP A 143 7.46 0.16 -4.86
CA TRP A 143 6.30 -0.72 -4.98
C TRP A 143 5.01 0.07 -5.20
N THR A 144 4.75 1.10 -4.39
CA THR A 144 3.61 2.02 -4.56
C THR A 144 3.63 2.65 -5.95
N ALA A 145 4.80 3.13 -6.41
CA ALA A 145 4.94 3.70 -7.74
C ALA A 145 4.68 2.69 -8.87
N ARG A 146 5.10 1.43 -8.72
CA ARG A 146 4.79 0.35 -9.68
C ARG A 146 3.29 0.07 -9.74
N ALA A 147 2.62 0.03 -8.59
CA ALA A 147 1.17 -0.15 -8.51
C ALA A 147 0.42 0.99 -9.23
N LEU A 148 0.82 2.24 -8.98
CA LEU A 148 0.25 3.42 -9.65
C LEU A 148 0.49 3.40 -11.16
N ARG A 149 1.71 3.02 -11.59
CA ARG A 149 2.02 2.85 -13.01
C ARG A 149 1.20 1.73 -13.65
N ALA A 150 1.01 0.60 -12.96
CA ALA A 150 0.14 -0.48 -13.41
C ALA A 150 -1.33 -0.01 -13.53
N ALA A 151 -1.76 0.89 -12.65
CA ALA A 151 -3.07 1.54 -12.75
C ALA A 151 -3.18 2.51 -13.94
N GLY A 152 -2.07 2.84 -14.60
CA GLY A 152 -2.01 3.70 -15.80
C GLY A 152 -1.66 5.15 -15.51
N LEU A 153 -1.18 5.48 -14.31
CA LEU A 153 -0.64 6.82 -14.05
C LEU A 153 0.74 6.98 -14.71
N PRO A 154 1.09 8.20 -15.17
CA PRO A 154 2.41 8.53 -15.70
C PRO A 154 3.44 8.71 -14.57
N ILE A 155 3.71 7.63 -13.84
CA ILE A 155 4.70 7.56 -12.76
C ILE A 155 5.95 6.83 -13.26
N THR A 156 7.12 7.28 -12.83
CA THR A 156 8.43 6.67 -13.03
C THR A 156 8.93 6.03 -11.72
N PRO A 157 8.72 4.72 -11.51
CA PRO A 157 9.15 4.01 -10.30
C PRO A 157 10.65 4.08 -10.01
N ALA A 158 11.50 4.20 -11.04
CA ALA A 158 12.95 4.32 -10.86
C ALA A 158 13.35 5.59 -10.09
N TRP A 159 12.48 6.61 -10.05
CA TRP A 159 12.71 7.85 -9.31
C TRP A 159 11.99 7.89 -7.95
N ALA A 160 11.11 6.93 -7.69
CA ALA A 160 10.28 6.84 -6.50
C ALA A 160 11.03 6.27 -5.28
N LEU A 161 12.25 6.77 -5.03
CA LEU A 161 13.08 6.29 -3.92
C LEU A 161 12.58 6.79 -2.55
N THR A 162 11.97 7.98 -2.52
CA THR A 162 11.44 8.61 -1.31
C THR A 162 9.93 8.79 -1.39
N ALA A 163 9.27 8.79 -0.23
CA ALA A 163 7.83 9.07 -0.16
C ALA A 163 7.50 10.45 -0.73
N GLY A 164 8.36 11.45 -0.50
CA GLY A 164 8.20 12.78 -1.08
C GLY A 164 8.19 12.76 -2.61
N ASN A 165 9.06 11.97 -3.24
CA ASN A 165 9.07 11.85 -4.70
C ASN A 165 7.80 11.14 -5.22
N VAL A 166 7.31 10.09 -4.55
CA VAL A 166 6.02 9.46 -4.92
C VAL A 166 4.91 10.50 -4.89
N MET A 167 4.76 11.26 -3.80
CA MET A 167 3.70 12.27 -3.67
C MET A 167 3.83 13.37 -4.72
N PHE A 168 5.06 13.80 -5.04
CA PHE A 168 5.31 14.76 -6.12
C PHE A 168 4.81 14.24 -7.48
N GLN A 169 5.15 12.99 -7.84
CA GLN A 169 4.71 12.40 -9.11
C GLN A 169 3.19 12.22 -9.15
N VAL A 170 2.57 11.80 -8.04
CA VAL A 170 1.10 11.64 -7.94
C VAL A 170 0.39 12.97 -8.15
N ARG A 171 0.85 14.06 -7.52
CA ARG A 171 0.28 15.40 -7.72
C ARG A 171 0.44 15.87 -9.17
N ARG A 172 1.59 15.64 -9.80
CA ARG A 172 1.80 15.95 -11.23
C ARG A 172 0.91 15.15 -12.17
N ALA A 173 0.52 13.94 -11.76
CA ALA A 173 -0.42 13.10 -12.50
C ALA A 173 -1.90 13.48 -12.28
N GLY A 174 -2.19 14.60 -11.60
CA GLY A 174 -3.54 15.10 -11.37
C GLY A 174 -4.14 14.69 -10.02
N GLY A 175 -3.34 14.15 -9.10
CA GLY A 175 -3.80 13.90 -7.74
C GLY A 175 -4.03 15.19 -6.95
N ALA A 176 -5.12 15.25 -6.19
CA ALA A 176 -5.50 16.41 -5.37
C ALA A 176 -5.45 16.08 -3.87
N PRO A 177 -5.10 17.03 -2.99
CA PRO A 177 -5.16 16.83 -1.54
C PRO A 177 -6.56 16.38 -1.09
N ALA A 178 -6.64 15.32 -0.29
CA ALA A 178 -7.90 14.93 0.32
C ALA A 178 -8.24 15.89 1.46
N GLY A 179 -9.31 16.67 1.31
CA GLY A 179 -9.75 17.65 2.31
C GLY A 179 -9.50 19.12 1.97
N GLY A 180 -9.02 19.43 0.77
CA GLY A 180 -9.12 20.80 0.24
C GLY A 180 -10.53 21.06 -0.28
N SER A 181 -11.31 21.91 0.39
CA SER A 181 -12.40 22.58 -0.30
C SER A 181 -11.81 23.38 -1.48
N PRO A 182 -12.51 23.47 -2.63
CA PRO A 182 -12.15 24.45 -3.66
C PRO A 182 -12.13 25.87 -3.09
#